data_AF-A0A4R8RD69-F1
#
_entry.id   AF-A0A4R8RD69-F1
#
_cell.length_a   1.000
_cell.length_b   1.000
_cell.length_c   1.000
_cell.angle_alpha   90.00
_cell.angle_beta   90.00
_cell.angle_gamma   90.00
#
_symmetry.space_group_name_H-M   'P 1'
#
loop_
_entity.id
_entity.type
_entity.pdbx_description
1 polymer ?
#
loop_
_entity_poly.entity_id
_entity_poly.type
_entity_poly.pdbx_seq_one_letter_code
_entity_poly.pdbx_strand_id
1 'polypeptide(L)'
;MLVTTVISSFLMLSGLANALPRSTALEMSHEGLEVRANKDVNPAAVTGTKCLDKNAKIDTHDANVALLSICGGIQGSIQKCGGAPQSTTGQSGTAKFTLNPTVKGATINVSKGRWEGCIRAAKAVCPTGSFQSTCKGGASEGDIAFTLNSAK
;
A
#
# COMPACT_ATOMS: atom_id res chain seq x y z
N MET A 1 51.44 49.05 58.58
CA MET A 1 51.51 48.88 57.11
C MET A 1 50.07 48.93 56.62
N LEU A 2 49.48 50.11 56.43
CA LEU A 2 49.59 51.04 55.30
C LEU A 2 49.08 50.44 53.97
N VAL A 3 48.12 51.14 53.36
CA VAL A 3 47.93 51.36 51.90
C VAL A 3 46.61 50.84 51.26
N THR A 4 45.66 51.79 51.19
CA THR A 4 44.83 52.25 50.04
C THR A 4 43.71 51.41 49.42
N THR A 5 42.58 52.11 49.33
CA THR A 5 41.51 52.04 48.33
C THR A 5 41.99 52.15 46.88
N VAL A 6 41.46 51.33 45.96
CA VAL A 6 41.32 51.67 44.53
C VAL A 6 39.98 51.11 44.03
N ILE A 7 39.10 52.01 43.61
CA ILE A 7 37.96 51.73 42.73
C ILE A 7 38.51 51.65 41.30
N SER A 8 38.16 50.62 40.53
CA SER A 8 38.18 50.74 39.07
C SER A 8 37.27 49.73 38.37
N SER A 9 36.64 50.23 37.32
CA SER A 9 35.44 49.74 36.65
C SER A 9 35.73 48.84 35.44
N PHE A 10 34.65 48.29 34.87
CA PHE A 10 34.51 47.76 33.50
C PHE A 10 35.13 46.39 33.18
N LEU A 11 34.27 45.41 32.87
CA LEU A 11 34.05 44.94 31.48
C LEU A 11 32.84 43.99 31.44
N MET A 12 31.73 44.50 30.90
CA MET A 12 30.66 43.69 30.34
C MET A 12 31.23 42.90 29.16
N LEU A 13 31.37 41.58 29.31
CA LEU A 13 31.51 40.69 28.15
C LEU A 13 30.19 39.97 27.91
N SER A 14 29.51 40.49 26.90
CA SER A 14 28.39 39.91 26.17
C SER A 14 28.65 38.45 25.78
N GLY A 15 28.04 37.52 26.51
CA GLY A 15 27.88 36.13 26.09
C GLY A 15 26.84 36.03 24.98
N LEU A 16 27.26 36.19 23.73
CA LEU A 16 26.49 35.74 22.57
C LEU A 16 26.55 34.21 22.55
N ALA A 17 25.58 33.58 23.23
CA ALA A 17 25.29 32.17 23.00
C ALA A 17 24.80 32.02 21.55
N ASN A 18 25.67 31.47 20.69
CA ASN A 18 25.26 31.00 19.37
C ASN A 18 24.24 29.88 19.57
N ALA A 19 22.96 30.24 19.54
CA ALA A 19 21.87 29.29 19.35
C ALA A 19 21.99 28.75 17.93
N LEU A 20 22.74 27.66 17.77
CA LEU A 20 22.64 26.84 16.57
C LEU A 20 21.16 26.43 16.43
N PRO A 21 20.50 26.72 15.29
CA PRO A 21 19.15 26.23 15.08
C PRO A 21 19.22 24.72 15.11
N ARG A 22 18.60 24.12 16.12
CA ARG A 22 18.34 22.70 16.19
C ARG A 22 17.56 22.38 14.92
N SER A 23 18.20 21.70 13.97
CA SER A 23 17.53 21.23 12.77
C SER A 23 16.33 20.41 13.22
N THR A 24 15.14 21.01 13.12
CA THR A 24 13.89 20.26 13.07
C THR A 24 13.96 19.51 11.76
N ALA A 25 14.64 18.35 11.78
CA ALA A 25 14.39 17.32 10.80
C ALA A 25 12.87 17.18 10.74
N LEU A 26 12.28 17.49 9.60
CA LEU A 26 10.88 17.19 9.33
C LEU A 26 10.71 15.69 9.60
N GLU A 27 10.18 15.34 10.77
CA GLU A 27 9.37 14.14 10.88
C GLU A 27 8.12 14.39 10.04
N MET A 28 8.28 14.23 8.73
CA MET A 28 7.16 14.03 7.83
C MET A 28 6.68 12.61 8.12
N SER A 29 5.90 12.49 9.20
CA SER A 29 5.29 11.25 9.63
C SER A 29 4.50 10.66 8.46
N HIS A 30 4.51 9.33 8.38
CA HIS A 30 3.80 8.49 7.40
C HIS A 30 2.29 8.80 7.26
N GLU A 31 1.74 9.67 8.10
CA GLU A 31 0.36 10.16 8.12
C GLU A 31 -0.05 10.88 6.82
N GLY A 32 0.90 11.50 6.11
CA GLY A 32 0.60 12.26 4.88
C GLY A 32 0.36 11.40 3.62
N LEU A 33 0.86 10.17 3.58
CA LEU A 33 0.76 9.29 2.40
C LEU A 33 -0.51 8.46 2.35
N GLU A 34 -1.23 8.30 3.46
CA GLU A 34 -2.49 7.57 3.51
C GLU A 34 -3.70 8.35 2.99
N VAL A 35 -3.55 9.66 2.75
CA VAL A 35 -4.67 10.56 2.36
C VAL A 35 -5.31 10.19 1.01
N ARG A 36 -4.67 9.35 0.19
CA ARG A 36 -5.19 8.97 -1.14
C ARG A 36 -5.74 7.55 -1.24
N ALA A 37 -5.49 6.68 -0.27
CA ALA A 37 -5.92 5.29 -0.33
C ALA A 37 -7.32 5.15 0.28
N ASN A 38 -8.29 4.66 -0.49
CA ASN A 38 -9.59 4.29 0.07
C ASN A 38 -9.36 3.14 1.09
N LYS A 39 -9.84 3.31 2.32
CA LYS A 39 -9.72 2.31 3.40
C LYS A 39 -11.03 1.56 3.70
N ASP A 40 -12.14 1.95 3.07
CA ASP A 40 -13.45 1.35 3.28
C ASP A 40 -13.51 -0.12 2.83
N VAL A 41 -13.76 -1.02 3.77
CA VAL A 41 -13.90 -2.44 3.49
C VAL A 41 -15.37 -2.79 3.29
N ASN A 42 -15.74 -3.26 2.10
CA ASN A 42 -17.03 -3.89 1.85
C ASN A 42 -16.87 -5.43 1.86
N PRO A 43 -17.24 -6.13 2.95
CA PRO A 43 -17.08 -7.58 3.03
C PRO A 43 -17.90 -8.33 1.97
N ALA A 44 -18.98 -7.75 1.46
CA ALA A 44 -19.81 -8.36 0.42
C ALA A 44 -19.18 -8.29 -0.99
N ALA A 45 -18.04 -7.60 -1.16
CA ALA A 45 -17.31 -7.51 -2.42
C ALA A 45 -16.69 -8.85 -2.84
N VAL A 46 -16.47 -9.76 -1.89
CA VAL A 46 -15.89 -11.08 -2.16
C VAL A 46 -16.73 -12.21 -1.58
N THR A 47 -16.46 -13.43 -2.04
CA THR A 47 -16.97 -14.68 -1.46
C THR A 47 -15.86 -15.73 -1.40
N GLY A 48 -16.05 -16.74 -0.54
CA GLY A 48 -15.19 -17.93 -0.54
C GLY A 48 -13.72 -17.67 -0.20
N THR A 49 -13.41 -16.57 0.50
CA THR A 49 -12.03 -16.25 0.89
C THR A 49 -11.45 -17.34 1.78
N LYS A 50 -10.31 -17.91 1.38
CA LYS A 50 -9.57 -18.94 2.12
C LYS A 50 -8.11 -18.55 2.20
N CYS A 51 -7.56 -18.52 3.40
CA CYS A 51 -6.13 -18.32 3.61
C CYS A 51 -5.43 -19.64 3.32
N LEU A 52 -4.47 -19.64 2.39
CA LEU A 52 -3.81 -20.84 1.89
C LEU A 52 -2.56 -21.15 2.71
N ASP A 53 -1.64 -20.19 2.79
CA ASP A 53 -0.46 -20.25 3.65
C ASP A 53 -0.27 -18.90 4.35
N LYS A 54 -0.60 -18.84 5.64
CA LYS A 54 -0.48 -17.64 6.47
C LYS A 54 0.97 -17.19 6.69
N ASN A 55 1.93 -18.09 6.45
CA ASN A 55 3.35 -17.86 6.65
C ASN A 55 4.10 -17.51 5.35
N ALA A 56 3.40 -17.54 4.21
CA ALA A 56 3.97 -17.14 2.93
C ALA A 56 4.57 -15.73 3.04
N LYS A 57 5.84 -15.60 2.63
CA LYS A 57 6.60 -14.36 2.70
C LYS A 57 6.25 -13.51 1.48
N ILE A 58 5.20 -12.70 1.63
CA ILE A 58 4.73 -11.77 0.61
C ILE A 58 4.92 -10.36 1.16
N ASP A 59 5.81 -9.61 0.54
CA ASP A 59 6.02 -8.21 0.86
C ASP A 59 4.80 -7.36 0.48
N THR A 60 4.51 -6.34 1.31
CA THR A 60 3.30 -5.52 1.13
C THR A 60 3.45 -4.56 -0.05
N HIS A 61 4.64 -4.02 -0.28
CA HIS A 61 4.89 -3.18 -1.45
C HIS A 61 4.74 -4.01 -2.73
N ASP A 62 5.39 -5.18 -2.78
CA ASP A 62 5.25 -6.14 -3.88
C ASP A 62 3.79 -6.52 -4.14
N ALA A 63 3.01 -6.83 -3.10
CA ALA A 63 1.60 -7.17 -3.25
C ALA A 63 0.78 -6.00 -3.84
N ASN A 64 1.08 -4.76 -3.45
CA ASN A 64 0.38 -3.59 -3.98
C ASN A 64 0.77 -3.28 -5.43
N VAL A 65 2.05 -3.48 -5.80
CA VAL A 65 2.47 -3.37 -7.20
C VAL A 65 1.84 -4.48 -8.04
N ALA A 66 1.91 -5.74 -7.58
CA ALA A 66 1.32 -6.89 -8.26
C ALA A 66 -0.20 -6.72 -8.46
N LEU A 67 -0.91 -6.15 -7.48
CA LEU A 67 -2.33 -5.79 -7.59
C LEU A 67 -2.58 -4.88 -8.80
N LEU A 68 -1.74 -3.87 -8.98
CA LEU A 68 -1.87 -2.86 -10.05
C LEU A 68 -1.33 -3.34 -11.40
N SER A 69 -0.52 -4.39 -11.44
CA SER A 69 0.08 -4.92 -12.67
C SER A 69 -0.82 -5.86 -13.49
N ILE A 70 -2.02 -6.17 -13.01
CA ILE A 70 -2.95 -7.01 -13.78
C ILE A 70 -3.31 -6.36 -15.13
N CYS A 71 -3.60 -7.18 -16.13
CA CYS A 71 -4.00 -6.76 -17.47
C CYS A 71 -3.00 -5.81 -18.17
N GLY A 72 -1.70 -5.97 -17.88
CA GLY A 72 -0.65 -5.09 -18.38
C GLY A 72 -0.53 -3.76 -17.62
N GLY A 73 -1.32 -3.56 -16.57
CA GLY A 73 -1.29 -2.38 -15.71
C GLY A 73 -2.64 -1.64 -15.64
N ILE A 74 -3.12 -1.38 -14.42
CA ILE A 74 -4.32 -0.59 -14.12
C ILE A 74 -3.98 0.63 -13.24
N GLN A 75 -2.90 1.31 -13.61
CA GLN A 75 -2.34 2.47 -12.90
C GLN A 75 -2.48 3.76 -13.72
N GLY A 76 -2.30 4.92 -13.07
CA GLY A 76 -2.36 6.22 -13.72
C GLY A 76 -3.74 6.53 -14.32
N SER A 77 -3.79 6.87 -15.61
CA SER A 77 -5.04 7.11 -16.35
C SER A 77 -5.80 5.83 -16.71
N ILE A 78 -5.15 4.67 -16.66
CA ILE A 78 -5.79 3.38 -16.89
C ILE A 78 -6.50 2.98 -15.60
N GLN A 79 -7.84 2.93 -15.64
CA GLN A 79 -8.68 2.65 -14.48
C GLN A 79 -9.54 1.39 -14.65
N LYS A 80 -9.20 0.56 -15.64
CA LYS A 80 -9.85 -0.74 -15.90
C LYS A 80 -8.88 -1.71 -16.54
N CYS A 81 -9.11 -3.00 -16.32
CA CYS A 81 -8.41 -4.07 -17.03
C CYS A 81 -8.58 -3.91 -18.55
N GLY A 82 -7.46 -3.77 -19.27
CA GLY A 82 -7.45 -3.61 -20.73
C GLY A 82 -7.49 -4.95 -21.47
N GLY A 83 -7.96 -4.93 -22.72
CA GLY A 83 -7.85 -6.05 -23.67
C GLY A 83 -8.85 -7.20 -23.47
N ALA A 84 -9.74 -7.12 -22.49
CA ALA A 84 -10.75 -8.16 -22.18
C ALA A 84 -10.18 -9.59 -22.20
N PRO A 85 -9.11 -9.88 -21.43
CA PRO A 85 -8.48 -11.20 -21.46
C PRO A 85 -9.31 -12.23 -20.71
N GLN A 86 -9.18 -13.51 -21.06
CA GLN A 86 -9.81 -14.62 -20.31
C GLN A 86 -9.04 -15.03 -19.05
N SER A 87 -7.82 -14.52 -18.88
CA SER A 87 -6.99 -14.70 -17.70
C SER A 87 -6.00 -13.57 -17.60
N THR A 88 -5.58 -13.21 -16.40
CA THR A 88 -4.49 -12.27 -16.23
C THR A 88 -3.67 -12.59 -14.99
N THR A 89 -2.45 -12.09 -14.98
CA THR A 89 -1.54 -12.15 -13.85
C THR A 89 -0.98 -10.76 -13.61
N GLY A 90 -0.86 -10.39 -12.34
CA GLY A 90 -0.04 -9.26 -11.90
C GLY A 90 1.03 -9.80 -10.97
N GLN A 91 2.28 -9.43 -11.16
CA GLN A 91 3.41 -9.95 -10.38
C GLN A 91 4.41 -8.85 -10.11
N SER A 92 4.94 -8.81 -8.88
CA SER A 92 6.05 -7.96 -8.47
C SER A 92 6.79 -8.65 -7.34
N GLY A 93 8.12 -8.72 -7.43
CA GLY A 93 8.98 -9.33 -6.41
C GLY A 93 8.41 -10.64 -5.87
N THR A 94 8.03 -10.64 -4.59
CA THR A 94 7.52 -11.77 -3.81
C THR A 94 6.02 -12.06 -3.99
N ALA A 95 5.27 -11.27 -4.77
CA ALA A 95 3.82 -11.35 -4.86
C ALA A 95 3.32 -11.65 -6.28
N LYS A 96 2.36 -12.57 -6.41
CA LYS A 96 1.68 -12.89 -7.66
C LYS A 96 0.17 -13.00 -7.46
N PHE A 97 -0.56 -12.17 -8.19
CA PHE A 97 -1.99 -12.33 -8.41
C PHE A 97 -2.26 -13.11 -9.69
N THR A 98 -3.20 -14.04 -9.64
CA THR A 98 -3.75 -14.73 -10.83
C THR A 98 -5.26 -14.65 -10.79
N LEU A 99 -5.88 -14.25 -11.91
CA LEU A 99 -7.31 -13.97 -12.04
C LEU A 99 -7.88 -14.75 -13.22
N ASN A 100 -9.05 -15.35 -13.03
CA ASN A 100 -9.83 -16.01 -14.09
C ASN A 100 -11.33 -15.72 -13.87
N PRO A 101 -12.10 -15.45 -14.93
CA PRO A 101 -13.55 -15.49 -14.86
C PRO A 101 -14.04 -16.85 -14.37
N THR A 102 -15.10 -16.82 -13.57
CA THR A 102 -15.76 -18.03 -13.05
C THR A 102 -16.61 -18.73 -14.11
N VAL A 103 -17.11 -17.97 -15.09
CA VAL A 103 -17.87 -18.49 -16.22
C VAL A 103 -16.92 -18.77 -17.39
N LYS A 104 -16.99 -20.00 -17.92
CA LYS A 104 -16.16 -20.43 -19.05
C LYS A 104 -16.48 -19.59 -20.29
N GLY A 105 -15.45 -19.07 -20.94
CA GLY A 105 -15.57 -18.24 -22.15
C GLY A 105 -15.73 -16.75 -21.87
N ALA A 106 -16.09 -16.36 -20.64
CA ALA A 106 -16.13 -14.96 -20.24
C ALA A 106 -14.74 -14.31 -20.23
N THR A 107 -14.72 -12.98 -20.26
CA THR A 107 -13.51 -12.15 -20.22
C THR A 107 -13.48 -11.29 -18.96
N ILE A 108 -12.31 -10.79 -18.58
CA ILE A 108 -12.14 -9.89 -17.45
C ILE A 108 -12.51 -8.46 -17.88
N ASN A 109 -13.39 -7.82 -17.13
CA ASN A 109 -13.89 -6.45 -17.31
C ASN A 109 -14.04 -5.73 -15.96
N VAL A 110 -12.95 -5.69 -15.18
CA VAL A 110 -12.92 -5.13 -13.83
C VAL A 110 -12.33 -3.72 -13.82
N SER A 111 -12.95 -2.80 -13.08
CA SER A 111 -12.38 -1.48 -12.80
C SER A 111 -11.36 -1.54 -11.67
N LYS A 112 -10.42 -0.59 -11.64
CA LYS A 112 -9.40 -0.49 -10.58
C LYS A 112 -10.04 -0.46 -9.19
N GLY A 113 -11.00 0.44 -8.97
CA GLY A 113 -11.65 0.58 -7.67
C GLY A 113 -12.40 -0.67 -7.20
N ARG A 114 -13.04 -1.40 -8.12
CA ARG A 114 -13.68 -2.69 -7.79
C ARG A 114 -12.64 -3.72 -7.37
N TRP A 115 -11.57 -3.84 -8.15
CA TRP A 115 -10.50 -4.79 -7.88
C TRP A 115 -9.81 -4.51 -6.53
N GLU A 116 -9.42 -3.26 -6.27
CA GLU A 116 -8.86 -2.83 -4.97
C GLU A 116 -9.83 -3.08 -3.82
N GLY A 117 -11.14 -2.87 -4.02
CA GLY A 117 -12.17 -3.22 -3.05
C GLY A 117 -12.21 -4.72 -2.73
N CYS A 118 -12.16 -5.58 -3.75
CA CYS A 118 -12.12 -7.02 -3.57
C CYS A 118 -10.85 -7.47 -2.82
N ILE A 119 -9.68 -6.90 -3.13
CA ILE A 119 -8.45 -7.23 -2.41
C ILE A 119 -8.52 -6.81 -0.94
N ARG A 120 -9.03 -5.61 -0.64
CA ARG A 120 -9.21 -5.16 0.74
C ARG A 120 -10.17 -6.07 1.52
N ALA A 121 -11.28 -6.47 0.92
CA ALA A 121 -12.23 -7.39 1.53
C ALA A 121 -11.62 -8.79 1.76
N ALA A 122 -10.81 -9.30 0.83
CA ALA A 122 -10.12 -10.57 1.03
C ALA A 122 -9.02 -10.47 2.11
N LYS A 123 -8.24 -9.39 2.14
CA LYS A 123 -7.22 -9.13 3.17
C LYS A 123 -7.81 -8.92 4.57
N ALA A 124 -9.04 -8.43 4.67
CA ALA A 124 -9.75 -8.36 5.95
C ALA A 124 -10.00 -9.75 6.57
N VAL A 125 -10.07 -10.81 5.76
CA VAL A 125 -10.18 -12.21 6.20
C VAL A 125 -8.80 -12.86 6.35
N CYS A 126 -7.89 -12.60 5.40
CA CYS A 126 -6.53 -13.13 5.37
C CYS A 126 -5.51 -11.98 5.37
N PRO A 127 -5.18 -11.42 6.55
CA PRO A 127 -4.35 -10.21 6.65
C PRO A 127 -2.89 -10.46 6.24
N THR A 128 -2.42 -11.70 6.31
CA THR A 128 -1.07 -12.10 5.94
C THR A 128 -1.07 -13.36 5.08
N GLY A 129 0.02 -13.54 4.34
CA GLY A 129 0.25 -14.76 3.57
C GLY A 129 -0.54 -14.84 2.26
N SER A 130 -0.60 -16.05 1.70
CA SER A 130 -1.32 -16.34 0.47
C SER A 130 -2.79 -16.64 0.74
N PHE A 131 -3.63 -16.36 -0.25
CA PHE A 131 -5.06 -16.62 -0.15
C PHE A 131 -5.68 -16.80 -1.53
N GLN A 132 -6.87 -17.39 -1.55
CA GLN A 132 -7.77 -17.38 -2.69
C GLN A 132 -9.10 -16.76 -2.32
N SER A 133 -9.79 -16.17 -3.29
CA SER A 133 -11.11 -15.60 -3.11
C SER A 133 -11.82 -15.42 -4.45
N THR A 134 -13.10 -15.06 -4.43
CA THR A 134 -13.88 -14.70 -5.60
C THR A 134 -14.40 -13.28 -5.47
N CYS A 135 -14.02 -12.40 -6.39
CA CYS A 135 -14.49 -11.02 -6.48
C CYS A 135 -15.83 -10.98 -7.21
N LYS A 136 -16.85 -10.39 -6.59
CA LYS A 136 -18.19 -10.32 -7.20
C LYS A 136 -18.21 -9.36 -8.40
N GLY A 137 -18.67 -9.88 -9.53
CA GLY A 137 -18.65 -9.23 -10.83
C GLY A 137 -17.23 -9.04 -11.38
N GLY A 138 -17.09 -8.09 -12.31
CA GLY A 138 -15.80 -7.77 -12.92
C GLY A 138 -15.38 -8.71 -14.04
N ALA A 139 -16.17 -9.72 -14.39
CA ALA A 139 -16.10 -10.42 -15.66
C ALA A 139 -17.19 -9.92 -16.62
N SER A 140 -17.08 -10.23 -17.91
CA SER A 140 -18.15 -10.01 -18.90
C SER A 140 -19.41 -10.80 -18.56
N GLU A 141 -19.23 -11.95 -17.88
CA GLU A 141 -20.28 -12.76 -17.30
C GLU A 141 -19.77 -13.38 -16.00
N GLY A 142 -20.57 -13.27 -14.94
CA GLY A 142 -20.23 -13.80 -13.61
C GLY A 142 -19.13 -13.02 -12.87
N ASP A 143 -18.41 -13.76 -12.03
CA ASP A 143 -17.43 -13.25 -11.07
C ASP A 143 -15.98 -13.53 -11.52
N ILE A 144 -15.00 -12.97 -10.81
CA ILE A 144 -13.57 -13.29 -10.99
C ILE A 144 -13.08 -14.13 -9.81
N ALA A 145 -12.62 -15.36 -10.08
CA ALA A 145 -11.83 -16.13 -9.15
C ALA A 145 -10.38 -15.63 -9.16
N PHE A 146 -9.76 -15.48 -7.99
CA PHE A 146 -8.38 -15.01 -7.90
C PHE A 146 -7.59 -15.61 -6.73
N THR A 147 -6.26 -15.60 -6.89
CA THR A 147 -5.31 -16.02 -5.86
C THR A 147 -4.22 -14.97 -5.67
N LEU A 148 -3.81 -14.73 -4.43
CA LEU A 148 -2.51 -14.14 -4.09
C LEU A 148 -1.58 -15.26 -3.63
N ASN A 149 -0.46 -15.45 -4.31
CA ASN A 149 0.57 -16.41 -3.93
C ASN A 149 1.94 -15.74 -3.84
N SER A 150 2.86 -16.39 -3.14
CA SER A 150 4.27 -16.02 -3.22
C SER A 150 4.79 -16.31 -4.63
N ALA A 151 5.35 -15.29 -5.28
CA ALA A 151 6.19 -15.46 -6.46
C ALA A 151 7.56 -15.93 -5.95
N LYS A 152 7.93 -17.17 -6.28
CA LYS A 152 9.21 -17.76 -5.88
C LYS A 152 10.40 -16.89 -6.25
#